data_AF-A0A1G9W3L0-F1
#
_entry.id   AF-A0A1G9W3L0-F1
#
_cell.length_a   1.000
_cell.length_b   1.000
_cell.length_c   1.000
_cell.angle_alpha   90.00
_cell.angle_beta   90.00
_cell.angle_gamma   90.00
#
_symmetry.space_group_name_H-M   'P 1'
#
loop_
_entity.id
_entity.type
_entity.pdbx_description
1 polymer ?
#
loop_
_entity_poly.entity_id
_entity_poly.type
_entity_poly.pdbx_seq_one_letter_code
_entity_poly.pdbx_strand_id
1 'polypeptide(L)'
;MPLDVETPEPPQLEEIDPNEYEDAEVVGDTDYRRTELESFLADGAWDQAFDEWAAHTDVTAEEWAIVLDLDLLTQFDFFWDDFADRVGYHAPGLPQDWKERKLHPDLTSWGQVSSINAGLTELGQVVSETLKDDYIDWEAEYEAPDDLPDFG
;
A
#
# COMPACT_ATOMS: atom_id res chain seq x y z
N MET A 1 -6.65 -13.20 16.51
CA MET A 1 -5.59 -14.20 16.76
C MET A 1 -4.55 -13.93 15.70
N PRO A 2 -3.24 -14.06 15.97
CA PRO A 2 -2.25 -13.82 14.94
C PRO A 2 -2.49 -14.75 13.75
N LEU A 3 -2.26 -14.22 12.56
CA LEU A 3 -2.32 -14.95 11.31
C LEU A 3 -1.00 -15.74 11.15
N ASP A 4 -1.08 -17.07 11.27
CA ASP A 4 0.08 -17.97 11.18
C ASP A 4 0.19 -18.52 9.75
N VAL A 5 0.81 -17.74 8.87
CA VAL A 5 0.98 -18.04 7.43
C VAL A 5 2.38 -17.68 6.97
N GLU A 6 2.83 -18.26 5.86
CA GLU A 6 4.08 -17.84 5.22
C GLU A 6 3.93 -16.43 4.64
N THR A 7 4.98 -15.62 4.79
CA THR A 7 5.05 -14.29 4.20
C THR A 7 5.02 -14.39 2.67
N PRO A 8 4.07 -13.71 2.00
CA PRO A 8 3.98 -13.72 0.54
C PRO A 8 5.07 -12.86 -0.10
N GLU A 9 5.29 -13.01 -1.41
CA GLU A 9 6.16 -12.10 -2.16
C GLU A 9 5.57 -10.67 -2.19
N PRO A 10 6.41 -9.61 -2.16
CA PRO A 10 5.96 -8.24 -2.28
C PRO A 10 5.33 -7.96 -3.66
N PRO A 11 4.48 -6.92 -3.77
CA PRO A 11 3.99 -6.46 -5.07
C PRO A 11 5.14 -5.94 -5.94
N GLN A 12 4.96 -6.05 -7.25
CA GLN A 12 5.78 -5.31 -8.23
C GLN A 12 5.15 -3.95 -8.45
N LEU A 13 5.96 -2.89 -8.45
CA LEU A 13 5.49 -1.53 -8.62
C LEU A 13 5.61 -1.14 -10.08
N GLU A 14 4.52 -1.26 -10.83
CA GLU A 14 4.48 -0.85 -12.23
C GLU A 14 4.55 0.69 -12.36
N GLU A 15 5.17 1.20 -13.44
CA GLU A 15 5.05 2.61 -13.82
C GLU A 15 3.61 2.88 -14.30
N ILE A 16 2.69 3.12 -13.36
CA ILE A 16 1.32 3.51 -13.68
C ILE A 16 1.32 4.99 -14.13
N ASP A 17 0.71 5.26 -15.29
CA ASP A 17 0.49 6.61 -15.80
C ASP A 17 -0.40 7.37 -14.80
N PRO A 18 0.09 8.45 -14.18
CA PRO A 18 -0.66 9.14 -13.13
C PRO A 18 -1.96 9.80 -13.65
N ASN A 19 -2.20 9.86 -14.97
CA ASN A 19 -3.50 10.23 -15.55
C ASN A 19 -4.57 9.13 -15.47
N GLU A 20 -4.23 7.89 -15.08
CA GLU A 20 -5.20 6.80 -14.92
C GLU A 20 -6.02 6.92 -13.62
N TYR A 21 -5.62 7.79 -12.70
CA TYR A 21 -6.38 8.07 -11.48
C TYR A 21 -7.29 9.29 -11.69
N GLU A 22 -8.61 9.12 -11.52
CA GLU A 22 -9.62 10.16 -11.78
C GLU A 22 -9.47 11.43 -10.91
N ASP A 23 -8.63 11.41 -9.86
CA ASP A 23 -8.41 12.50 -8.90
C ASP A 23 -7.01 13.16 -8.95
N ALA A 24 -6.15 12.82 -9.91
CA ALA A 24 -4.77 13.35 -9.97
C ALA A 24 -4.59 14.43 -11.06
N GLU A 25 -4.61 15.71 -10.70
CA GLU A 25 -3.96 16.75 -11.52
C GLU A 25 -2.45 16.67 -11.28
N VAL A 26 -1.72 16.02 -12.20
CA VAL A 26 -0.26 15.88 -12.10
C VAL A 26 0.41 17.22 -12.41
N VAL A 27 0.84 17.91 -11.36
CA VAL A 27 1.68 19.11 -11.46
C VAL A 27 3.13 18.71 -11.18
N GLY A 28 3.88 18.34 -12.22
CA GLY A 28 5.33 18.18 -12.16
C GLY A 28 5.87 16.81 -12.56
N ASP A 29 7.19 16.76 -12.69
CA ASP A 29 8.02 15.55 -12.93
C ASP A 29 8.10 14.76 -11.61
N THR A 30 6.96 14.28 -11.10
CA THR A 30 6.90 13.54 -9.84
C THR A 30 7.54 12.17 -10.05
N ASP A 31 8.83 12.06 -9.78
CA ASP A 31 9.50 10.77 -9.62
C ASP A 31 8.90 10.11 -8.37
N TYR A 32 7.93 9.23 -8.56
CA TYR A 32 7.26 8.48 -7.50
C TYR A 32 8.20 7.51 -6.76
N ARG A 33 9.50 7.48 -7.11
CA ARG A 33 10.54 6.64 -6.50
C ARG A 33 10.19 5.15 -6.49
N ARG A 34 9.37 4.70 -7.45
CA ARG A 34 8.82 3.34 -7.48
C ARG A 34 9.90 2.26 -7.58
N THR A 35 10.95 2.52 -8.36
CA THR A 35 12.06 1.56 -8.50
C THR A 35 12.80 1.37 -7.17
N GLU A 36 13.09 2.46 -6.46
CA GLU A 36 13.73 2.40 -5.14
C GLU A 36 12.82 1.76 -4.09
N LEU A 37 11.52 2.10 -4.07
CA LEU A 37 10.54 1.48 -3.19
C LEU A 37 10.42 -0.03 -3.44
N GLU A 38 10.37 -0.47 -4.70
CA GLU A 38 10.36 -1.89 -5.06
C GLU A 38 11.61 -2.61 -4.53
N SER A 39 12.79 -1.98 -4.64
CA SER A 39 14.02 -2.52 -4.06
C SER A 39 13.91 -2.69 -2.54
N PHE A 40 13.41 -1.68 -1.83
CA PHE A 40 13.26 -1.77 -0.37
C PHE A 40 12.26 -2.83 0.07
N LEU A 41 11.14 -2.96 -0.66
CA LEU A 41 10.17 -4.03 -0.44
C LEU A 41 10.83 -5.41 -0.57
N ALA A 42 11.62 -5.61 -1.63
CA ALA A 42 12.35 -6.86 -1.87
C ALA A 42 13.52 -7.10 -0.89
N ASP A 43 14.11 -6.03 -0.33
CA ASP A 43 15.25 -6.10 0.60
C ASP A 43 14.84 -6.37 2.06
N GLY A 44 13.54 -6.43 2.36
CA GLY A 44 13.01 -6.88 3.65
C GLY A 44 11.96 -5.98 4.30
N ALA A 45 11.66 -4.81 3.71
CA ALA A 45 10.62 -3.93 4.26
C ALA A 45 9.25 -4.61 4.27
N TRP A 46 8.96 -5.38 3.22
CA TRP A 46 7.73 -6.17 3.13
C TRP A 46 7.67 -7.26 4.20
N ASP A 47 8.75 -8.02 4.38
CA ASP A 47 8.79 -9.11 5.35
C ASP A 47 8.57 -8.60 6.78
N GLN A 48 9.25 -7.50 7.13
CA GLN A 48 9.11 -6.87 8.43
C GLN A 48 7.68 -6.37 8.68
N ALA A 49 7.13 -5.63 7.73
CA ALA A 49 5.79 -5.08 7.84
C ALA A 49 4.71 -6.17 7.88
N PHE A 50 4.88 -7.22 7.08
CA PHE A 50 3.96 -8.35 7.05
C PHE A 50 3.96 -9.10 8.38
N ASP A 51 5.14 -9.38 8.96
CA ASP A 51 5.26 -10.05 10.26
C ASP A 51 4.57 -9.24 11.37
N GLU A 52 4.74 -7.92 11.38
CA GLU A 52 4.07 -7.02 12.32
C GLU A 52 2.55 -7.05 12.14
N TRP A 53 2.08 -6.87 10.90
CA TRP A 53 0.65 -6.90 10.58
C TRP A 53 0.01 -8.25 10.93
N ALA A 54 0.64 -9.36 10.54
CA ALA A 54 0.14 -10.71 10.78
C ALA A 54 0.02 -11.03 12.28
N ALA A 55 0.87 -10.42 13.13
CA ALA A 55 0.78 -10.60 14.58
C ALA A 55 -0.49 -9.98 15.20
N HIS A 56 -1.09 -8.98 14.54
CA HIS A 56 -2.14 -8.14 15.12
C HIS A 56 -3.44 -8.09 14.31
N THR A 57 -3.43 -8.54 13.05
CA THR A 57 -4.59 -8.46 12.17
C THR A 57 -5.79 -9.27 12.69
N ASP A 58 -6.99 -8.77 12.36
CA ASP A 58 -8.25 -9.49 12.54
C ASP A 58 -8.60 -10.40 11.34
N VAL A 59 -7.82 -10.35 10.26
CA VAL A 59 -8.00 -11.24 9.10
C VAL A 59 -7.76 -12.69 9.50
N THR A 60 -8.74 -13.54 9.19
CA THR A 60 -8.65 -14.98 9.47
C THR A 60 -7.89 -15.71 8.37
N ALA A 61 -7.37 -16.91 8.67
CA ALA A 61 -6.70 -17.75 7.66
C ALA A 61 -7.62 -18.11 6.47
N GLU A 62 -8.92 -18.23 6.69
CA GLU A 62 -9.91 -18.49 5.63
C GLU A 62 -10.09 -17.28 4.72
N GLU A 63 -10.13 -16.07 5.29
CA GLU A 63 -10.17 -14.82 4.54
C GLU A 63 -8.85 -14.56 3.80
N TRP A 64 -7.72 -14.88 4.43
CA TRP A 64 -6.40 -14.77 3.81
C TRP A 64 -6.23 -15.69 2.60
N ALA A 65 -6.76 -16.92 2.66
CA ALA A 65 -6.77 -17.81 1.51
C ALA A 65 -7.48 -17.18 0.30
N ILE A 66 -8.57 -16.44 0.51
CA ILE A 66 -9.28 -15.72 -0.55
C ILE A 66 -8.41 -14.58 -1.13
N VAL A 67 -7.65 -13.88 -0.28
CA VAL A 67 -6.71 -12.83 -0.72
C VAL A 67 -5.66 -13.40 -1.67
N LEU A 68 -5.09 -14.56 -1.32
CA LEU A 68 -4.11 -15.26 -2.15
C LEU A 68 -4.73 -15.81 -3.44
N ASP A 69 -5.88 -16.48 -3.36
CA ASP A 69 -6.55 -17.09 -4.51
C ASP A 69 -7.01 -16.05 -5.56
N LEU A 70 -7.20 -14.80 -5.14
CA LEU A 70 -7.58 -13.68 -6.01
C LEU A 70 -6.39 -12.81 -6.43
N ASP A 71 -5.15 -13.19 -6.08
CA ASP A 71 -3.93 -12.42 -6.35
C ASP A 71 -4.09 -10.93 -5.96
N LEU A 72 -4.73 -10.66 -4.80
CA LEU A 72 -4.98 -9.27 -4.42
C LEU A 72 -3.68 -8.54 -4.07
N LEU A 73 -2.68 -9.24 -3.53
CA LEU A 73 -1.44 -8.61 -3.09
C LEU A 73 -0.67 -7.95 -4.24
N THR A 74 -0.74 -8.51 -5.44
CA THR A 74 -0.04 -7.95 -6.62
C THR A 74 -0.66 -6.63 -7.10
N GLN A 75 -1.82 -6.24 -6.56
CA GLN A 75 -2.52 -5.01 -6.91
C GLN A 75 -2.25 -3.86 -5.94
N PHE A 76 -1.43 -4.08 -4.91
CA PHE A 76 -0.91 -2.97 -4.11
C PHE A 76 -0.03 -2.06 -4.97
N ASP A 77 -0.19 -0.75 -4.78
CA ASP A 77 0.77 0.25 -5.25
C ASP A 77 1.32 1.04 -4.06
N PHE A 78 2.57 1.45 -4.14
CA PHE A 78 3.28 2.29 -3.18
C PHE A 78 4.05 3.36 -3.92
N PHE A 79 4.01 4.59 -3.40
CA PHE A 79 4.63 5.74 -4.05
C PHE A 79 5.13 6.75 -3.03
N TRP A 80 6.16 7.51 -3.39
CA TRP A 80 6.57 8.66 -2.59
C TRP A 80 5.59 9.83 -2.77
N ASP A 81 5.06 10.34 -1.67
CA ASP A 81 4.19 11.52 -1.61
C ASP A 81 5.02 12.68 -1.01
N ASP A 82 5.58 13.53 -1.89
CA ASP A 82 6.44 14.66 -1.48
C ASP A 82 5.69 15.71 -0.65
N PHE A 83 4.39 15.84 -0.87
CA PHE A 83 3.57 16.87 -0.25
C PHE A 83 3.26 16.48 1.20
N ALA A 84 3.08 15.18 1.44
CA ALA A 84 2.84 14.64 2.78
C ALA A 84 4.09 14.07 3.47
N ASP A 85 5.27 14.14 2.82
CA ASP A 85 6.55 13.60 3.29
C ASP A 85 6.44 12.15 3.80
N ARG A 86 5.77 11.29 3.01
CA ARG A 86 5.49 9.90 3.40
C ARG A 86 5.41 8.98 2.19
N VAL A 87 5.38 7.68 2.46
CA VAL A 87 5.00 6.69 1.45
C VAL A 87 3.48 6.63 1.37
N GLY A 88 2.90 7.02 0.23
CA GLY A 88 1.50 6.76 -0.09
C GLY A 88 1.29 5.32 -0.54
N TYR A 89 0.06 4.81 -0.42
CA TYR A 89 -0.30 3.48 -0.91
C TYR A 89 -1.72 3.43 -1.47
N HIS A 90 -1.92 2.53 -2.41
CA HIS A 90 -3.24 2.10 -2.87
C HIS A 90 -3.46 0.64 -2.48
N ALA A 91 -4.35 0.42 -1.51
CA ALA A 91 -4.71 -0.93 -1.10
C ALA A 91 -5.73 -1.55 -2.07
N PRO A 92 -5.55 -2.81 -2.45
CA PRO A 92 -6.53 -3.55 -3.22
C PRO A 92 -7.77 -3.85 -2.35
N GLY A 93 -8.89 -4.11 -3.01
CA GLY A 93 -10.14 -4.38 -2.31
C GLY A 93 -11.15 -5.15 -3.14
N LEU A 94 -11.99 -5.90 -2.42
CA LEU A 94 -13.13 -6.59 -2.98
C LEU A 94 -14.27 -5.59 -3.25
N PRO A 95 -14.86 -5.60 -4.46
CA PRO A 95 -15.91 -4.65 -4.84
C PRO A 95 -17.26 -5.00 -4.21
N GLN A 96 -18.16 -4.03 -4.15
CA GLN A 96 -19.48 -4.18 -3.52
C GLN A 96 -20.40 -5.19 -4.22
N ASP A 97 -20.22 -5.41 -5.52
CA ASP A 97 -20.97 -6.35 -6.34
C ASP A 97 -20.29 -7.72 -6.46
N TRP A 98 -19.37 -8.06 -5.54
CA TRP A 98 -18.63 -9.33 -5.49
C TRP A 98 -19.50 -10.57 -5.70
N LYS A 99 -20.72 -10.55 -5.16
CA LYS A 99 -21.66 -11.69 -5.21
C LYS A 99 -22.28 -11.86 -6.59
N GLU A 100 -22.57 -10.75 -7.27
CA GLU A 100 -23.08 -10.75 -8.64
C GLU A 100 -21.99 -11.22 -9.61
N ARG A 101 -20.76 -10.78 -9.37
CA ARG A 101 -19.55 -11.19 -10.11
C ARG A 101 -19.10 -12.62 -9.80
N LYS A 102 -19.55 -13.20 -8.67
CA LYS A 102 -19.16 -14.53 -8.18
C LYS A 102 -17.63 -14.66 -8.08
N LEU A 103 -16.98 -13.65 -7.48
CA LEU A 103 -15.52 -13.53 -7.48
C LEU A 103 -14.82 -14.75 -6.86
N HIS A 104 -15.35 -15.26 -5.75
CA HIS A 104 -14.78 -16.42 -5.07
C HIS A 104 -15.89 -17.26 -4.43
N PRO A 105 -15.82 -18.61 -4.49
CA PRO A 105 -16.85 -19.49 -3.91
C PRO A 105 -16.95 -19.39 -2.37
N ASP A 106 -15.83 -19.12 -1.70
CA ASP A 106 -15.77 -19.04 -0.23
C ASP A 106 -16.06 -17.64 0.33
N LEU A 107 -16.25 -16.67 -0.57
CA LEU A 107 -16.79 -15.37 -0.21
C LEU A 107 -18.31 -15.52 -0.05
N THR A 108 -18.79 -15.57 1.19
CA THR A 108 -20.20 -15.90 1.49
C THR A 108 -20.94 -14.78 2.20
N SER A 109 -20.23 -13.79 2.73
CA SER A 109 -20.80 -12.72 3.54
C SER A 109 -20.13 -11.36 3.32
N TRP A 110 -20.89 -10.30 3.62
CA TRP A 110 -20.36 -8.93 3.67
C TRP A 110 -19.33 -8.72 4.78
N GLY A 111 -19.40 -9.52 5.86
CA GLY A 111 -18.43 -9.47 6.95
C GLY A 111 -17.04 -9.82 6.44
N GLN A 112 -16.91 -10.91 5.68
CA GLN A 112 -15.64 -11.32 5.07
C GLN A 112 -15.07 -10.26 4.14
N VAL A 113 -15.91 -9.68 3.27
CA VAL A 113 -15.50 -8.60 2.37
C VAL A 113 -14.97 -7.40 3.13
N SER A 114 -15.68 -6.99 4.18
CA SER A 114 -15.26 -5.84 4.99
C SER A 114 -13.98 -6.13 5.78
N SER A 115 -13.84 -7.35 6.31
CA SER A 115 -12.66 -7.80 7.06
C SER A 115 -11.42 -7.82 6.17
N ILE A 116 -11.53 -8.41 4.97
CA ILE A 116 -10.47 -8.45 3.97
C ILE A 116 -10.06 -7.04 3.55
N ASN A 117 -11.01 -6.17 3.18
CA ASN A 117 -10.67 -4.82 2.72
C ASN A 117 -10.03 -3.97 3.84
N ALA A 118 -10.52 -4.11 5.08
CA ALA A 118 -9.94 -3.42 6.23
C ALA A 118 -8.52 -3.93 6.52
N GLY A 119 -8.32 -5.25 6.50
CA GLY A 119 -7.01 -5.85 6.72
C GLY A 119 -5.99 -5.49 5.64
N LEU A 120 -6.38 -5.44 4.37
CA LEU A 120 -5.49 -4.98 3.28
C LEU A 120 -5.16 -3.49 3.39
N THR A 121 -6.11 -2.67 3.83
CA THR A 121 -5.83 -1.25 4.12
C THR A 121 -4.81 -1.11 5.26
N GLU A 122 -4.99 -1.88 6.33
CA GLU A 122 -4.07 -1.91 7.47
C GLU A 122 -2.67 -2.39 7.05
N LEU A 123 -2.57 -3.47 6.25
CA LEU A 123 -1.29 -3.95 5.74
C LEU A 123 -0.57 -2.87 4.93
N GLY A 124 -1.28 -2.17 4.03
CA GLY A 124 -0.71 -1.06 3.27
C GLY A 124 -0.18 0.07 4.16
N GLN A 125 -0.89 0.37 5.25
CA GLN A 125 -0.44 1.34 6.24
C GLN A 125 0.86 0.88 6.93
N VAL A 126 0.91 -0.35 7.45
CA VAL A 126 2.10 -0.86 8.15
C VAL A 126 3.32 -0.90 7.23
N VAL A 127 3.15 -1.30 5.96
CA VAL A 127 4.23 -1.28 4.96
C VAL A 127 4.71 0.15 4.69
N SER A 128 3.79 1.09 4.50
CA SER A 128 4.10 2.52 4.30
C SER A 128 4.89 3.10 5.48
N GLU A 129 4.46 2.83 6.71
CA GLU A 129 5.13 3.28 7.93
C GLU A 129 6.53 2.64 8.05
N THR A 130 6.65 1.33 7.83
CA THR A 130 7.93 0.60 7.86
C THR A 130 8.92 1.17 6.83
N LEU A 131 8.47 1.42 5.60
CA LEU A 131 9.32 2.00 4.55
C LEU A 131 9.84 3.38 4.96
N LYS A 132 8.96 4.27 5.46
CA LYS A 132 9.35 5.62 5.87
C LYS A 132 10.28 5.62 7.10
N ASP A 133 10.00 4.77 8.09
CA ASP A 133 10.72 4.82 9.36
C ASP A 133 12.10 4.12 9.28
N ASP A 134 12.21 3.02 8.53
CA ASP A 134 13.39 2.14 8.59
C ASP A 134 14.22 2.08 7.30
N TYR A 135 13.64 2.40 6.12
CA TYR A 135 14.30 2.20 4.82
C TYR A 135 14.57 3.50 4.06
N ILE A 136 13.79 4.55 4.30
CA ILE A 136 13.84 5.80 3.55
C ILE A 136 14.44 6.94 4.39
N ASP A 137 15.47 7.61 3.85
CA ASP A 137 16.05 8.83 4.40
C ASP A 137 15.67 10.09 3.59
N TRP A 138 14.72 9.96 2.67
CA TRP A 138 14.25 11.06 1.83
C TRP A 138 13.45 12.07 2.64
N GLU A 139 13.68 13.34 2.34
CA GLU A 139 12.93 14.47 2.83
C GLU A 139 12.42 15.27 1.62
N ALA A 140 11.23 15.84 1.73
CA ALA A 140 10.75 16.81 0.75
C ALA A 140 11.76 17.96 0.58
N GLU A 141 12.22 18.21 -0.65
CA GLU A 141 13.10 19.35 -0.96
C GLU A 141 12.29 20.65 -0.87
N TYR A 142 12.23 21.25 0.34
CA TYR A 142 11.65 22.57 0.52
C TYR A 142 12.61 23.65 -0.01
N GLU A 143 12.40 24.11 -1.24
CA GLU A 143 12.99 25.38 -1.70
C GLU A 143 12.19 26.54 -1.11
N ALA A 144 12.78 27.22 -0.13
CA ALA A 144 12.24 28.48 0.37
C ALA A 144 12.20 29.50 -0.78
N PRO A 145 11.08 30.24 -0.99
CA PRO A 145 11.03 31.26 -2.01
C PRO A 145 12.09 32.33 -1.76
N ASP A 146 12.90 32.64 -2.79
CA ASP A 146 13.99 33.62 -2.76
C ASP A 146 13.54 35.04 -2.34
N ASP A 147 12.24 35.35 -2.41
CA ASP A 147 11.65 36.65 -2.07
C ASP A 147 11.19 36.72 -0.60
N LEU A 148 12.07 36.40 0.36
CA LEU A 148 11.82 36.80 1.76
C LEU A 148 12.09 38.30 1.91
N PRO A 149 11.08 39.15 2.23
CA PRO A 149 11.29 40.57 2.43
C PRO A 149 12.20 40.82 3.64
N ASP A 150 13.25 41.60 3.44
CA ASP A 150 14.19 42.01 4.49
C ASP A 150 13.49 42.96 5.48
N PHE A 151 13.15 42.46 6.66
CA PHE A 151 12.59 43.28 7.74
C PHE A 151 13.73 43.96 8.51
N GLY A 152 14.28 45.02 7.91
CA GLY A 152 15.19 45.97 8.55
C GLY A 152 14.51 47.00 9.44
#